data_AF-A0A815P0X0-F1
#
_entry.id   AF-A0A815P0X0-F1
#
_cell.length_a   1.000
_cell.length_b   1.000
_cell.length_c   1.000
_cell.angle_alpha   90.00
_cell.angle_beta   90.00
_cell.angle_gamma   90.00
#
_symmetry.space_group_name_H-M   'P 1'
#
loop_
_entity.id
_entity.type
_entity.pdbx_description
1 polymer ?
#
loop_
_entity_poly.entity_id
_entity_poly.type
_entity_poly.pdbx_seq_one_letter_code
_entity_poly.pdbx_strand_id
1 'polypeptide(L)'
;MQIEKDYDRLLWAWKGWHDECGNKIRPVYLPYIDLLNKHAKENGYQDLAEYWIEDYEMGNVTEFESIIDQLLKDIMPLYEQLHAYVRGRLCSQYENRFDCDGPIPAHILGNMWAQTWHDRLDDVIPYPDAPLINITKVLIEKKFSIHQLYTMGESFFTSIGLYPMTPKFWTRSMFKKPIDRDTVCHASAFDMEYHDDYRVKICTKINDNYFYTVYHEMGHIEYYMAYSKKQPFVYRSGANSGFHEAI
;
A
#
# COMPACT_ATOMS: atom_id res chain seq x y z
N MET A 1 11.68 3.43 10.98
CA MET A 1 11.34 4.17 9.75
C MET A 1 10.32 5.27 10.02
N GLN A 2 9.12 4.97 10.51
CA GLN A 2 8.01 5.95 10.58
C GLN A 2 8.16 7.11 11.57
N ILE A 3 8.69 6.86 12.78
CA ILE A 3 8.75 7.89 13.85
C ILE A 3 10.18 8.35 14.11
N GLU A 4 11.15 7.48 13.83
CA GLU A 4 12.57 7.74 14.10
C GLU A 4 13.11 8.88 13.22
N LYS A 5 14.00 9.69 13.80
CA LYS A 5 14.67 10.83 13.14
C LYS A 5 16.19 10.78 13.26
N ASP A 6 16.75 9.84 14.02
CA ASP A 6 18.19 9.63 14.03
C ASP A 6 18.65 8.96 12.73
N TYR A 7 19.55 9.63 12.00
CA TYR A 7 20.03 9.18 10.69
C TYR A 7 20.68 7.79 10.76
N ASP A 8 21.54 7.55 11.75
CA ASP A 8 22.31 6.32 11.86
C ASP A 8 21.43 5.13 12.26
N ARG A 9 20.43 5.34 13.10
CA ARG A 9 19.43 4.32 13.44
C ARG A 9 18.51 4.00 12.26
N LEU A 10 18.13 5.00 11.47
CA LEU A 10 17.37 4.80 10.23
C LEU A 10 18.20 3.99 9.22
N LEU A 11 19.47 4.35 9.03
CA LEU A 11 20.39 3.64 8.16
C LEU A 11 20.60 2.20 8.63
N TRP A 12 20.82 1.98 9.93
CA TRP A 12 20.95 0.65 10.52
C TRP A 12 19.72 -0.22 10.23
N ALA A 13 18.52 0.31 10.45
CA ALA A 13 17.28 -0.44 10.23
C ALA A 13 17.06 -0.74 8.73
N TRP A 14 17.27 0.25 7.87
CA TRP A 14 17.14 0.09 6.42
C TRP A 14 18.13 -0.93 5.88
N LYS A 15 19.41 -0.79 6.24
CA LYS A 15 20.47 -1.71 5.80
C LYS A 15 20.25 -3.11 6.37
N GLY A 16 19.93 -3.23 7.66
CA GLY A 16 19.67 -4.51 8.31
C GLY A 16 18.53 -5.29 7.65
N TRP A 17 17.45 -4.60 7.23
CA TRP A 17 16.37 -5.24 6.47
C TRP A 17 16.86 -5.79 5.11
N HIS A 18 17.62 -5.01 4.35
CA HIS A 18 18.13 -5.44 3.04
C HIS A 18 19.16 -6.58 3.17
N ASP A 19 20.00 -6.52 4.21
CA ASP A 19 21.02 -7.53 4.48
C ASP A 19 20.38 -8.86 4.93
N GLU A 20 19.38 -8.81 5.82
CA GLU A 20 18.79 -10.01 6.42
C GLU A 20 17.63 -10.61 5.60
N CYS A 21 16.94 -9.80 4.79
CA CYS A 21 15.84 -10.26 3.95
C CYS A 21 16.23 -10.25 2.46
N GLY A 22 16.63 -9.10 1.92
CA GLY A 22 16.90 -8.93 0.48
C GLY A 22 17.97 -9.88 -0.07
N ASN A 23 19.14 -9.94 0.58
CA ASN A 23 20.25 -10.79 0.13
C ASN A 23 19.89 -12.29 0.11
N LYS A 24 19.03 -12.74 1.03
CA LYS A 24 18.58 -14.14 1.11
C LYS A 24 17.57 -14.49 0.02
N ILE A 25 16.85 -13.50 -0.54
CA ILE A 25 15.88 -13.70 -1.62
C ILE A 25 16.57 -13.81 -2.99
N ARG A 26 17.71 -13.14 -3.20
CA ARG A 26 18.43 -13.16 -4.49
C ARG A 26 18.63 -14.56 -5.11
N PRO A 27 19.16 -15.58 -4.40
CA PRO A 27 19.41 -16.90 -5.00
C PRO A 27 18.12 -17.64 -5.39
N VAL A 28 16.97 -17.33 -4.78
CA VAL A 28 15.69 -17.94 -5.14
C VAL A 28 14.92 -17.13 -6.18
N TYR A 29 15.16 -15.81 -6.27
CA TYR A 29 14.47 -14.92 -7.20
C TYR A 29 14.85 -15.18 -8.66
N LEU A 30 16.13 -15.44 -8.95
CA LEU A 30 16.57 -15.68 -10.34
C LEU A 30 15.95 -16.96 -10.94
N PRO A 31 16.03 -18.13 -10.27
CA PRO A 31 15.32 -19.32 -10.76
C PRO A 31 13.79 -19.15 -10.81
N TYR A 32 13.23 -18.37 -9.88
CA TYR A 32 11.79 -18.05 -9.89
C TYR A 32 11.39 -17.30 -11.16
N ILE A 33 12.15 -16.28 -11.57
CA ILE A 33 11.91 -15.54 -12.83
C ILE A 33 12.08 -16.44 -14.06
N ASP A 34 13.07 -17.34 -14.07
CA ASP A 34 13.25 -18.29 -15.18
C ASP A 34 12.03 -19.21 -15.32
N LEU A 35 11.48 -19.71 -14.21
CA LEU A 35 10.29 -20.54 -14.19
C LEU A 35 9.04 -19.78 -14.65
N LEU A 36 8.87 -18.54 -14.21
CA LEU A 36 7.75 -17.70 -14.63
C LEU A 36 7.81 -17.35 -16.11
N ASN A 37 8.99 -17.03 -16.64
CA ASN A 37 9.18 -16.80 -18.07
C ASN A 37 8.94 -18.06 -18.89
N LYS A 38 9.35 -19.24 -18.39
CA LYS A 38 9.02 -20.51 -19.03
C LYS A 38 7.51 -20.72 -19.08
N HIS A 39 6.80 -20.46 -17.97
CA HIS A 39 5.34 -20.55 -17.91
C HIS A 39 4.67 -19.61 -18.92
N ALA A 40 5.09 -18.34 -18.99
CA ALA A 40 4.56 -17.38 -19.95
C ALA A 40 4.74 -17.86 -21.40
N LYS A 41 5.94 -18.35 -21.74
CA LYS A 41 6.24 -18.92 -23.07
C LYS A 41 5.41 -20.15 -23.41
N GLU A 42 5.19 -21.04 -22.45
CA GLU A 42 4.32 -22.22 -22.63
C GLU A 42 2.85 -21.85 -22.84
N ASN A 43 2.42 -20.66 -22.42
CA ASN A 43 1.08 -20.12 -22.67
C ASN A 43 1.00 -19.16 -23.87
N GLY A 44 2.07 -19.02 -24.65
CA GLY A 44 2.07 -18.27 -25.91
C GLY A 44 2.53 -16.82 -25.82
N TYR A 45 3.00 -16.35 -24.67
CA TYR A 45 3.57 -15.01 -24.48
C TYR A 45 5.10 -15.02 -24.69
N GLN A 46 5.71 -13.87 -25.00
CA GLN A 46 7.15 -13.71 -25.16
C GLN A 46 7.89 -13.88 -23.83
N ASP A 47 7.35 -13.29 -22.77
CA ASP A 47 7.89 -13.31 -21.42
C ASP A 47 6.81 -13.00 -20.38
N LEU A 48 7.21 -12.97 -19.11
CA LEU A 48 6.33 -12.67 -17.99
C LEU A 48 5.73 -11.27 -18.04
N ALA A 49 6.44 -10.28 -18.61
CA ALA A 49 5.96 -8.91 -18.63
C ALA A 49 4.77 -8.78 -19.60
N GLU A 50 4.86 -9.39 -20.79
CA GLU A 50 3.73 -9.45 -21.71
C GLU A 50 2.53 -10.17 -21.09
N TYR A 51 2.75 -11.27 -20.37
CA TYR A 51 1.70 -12.00 -19.66
C TYR A 51 1.00 -11.13 -18.59
N TRP A 52 1.73 -10.31 -17.83
CA TRP A 52 1.13 -9.43 -16.82
C TRP A 52 0.36 -8.26 -17.42
N ILE A 53 0.81 -7.71 -18.54
CA ILE A 53 0.17 -6.56 -19.19
C ILE A 53 -1.15 -6.95 -19.86
N GLU A 54 -1.35 -8.23 -20.19
CA GLU A 54 -2.61 -8.73 -20.76
C GLU A 54 -3.85 -8.37 -19.93
N ASP A 55 -3.71 -8.27 -18.60
CA ASP A 55 -4.79 -7.87 -17.68
C ASP A 55 -5.40 -6.48 -18.00
N TYR A 56 -4.66 -5.63 -18.73
CA TYR A 56 -5.15 -4.34 -19.20
C TYR A 56 -5.86 -4.40 -20.57
N GLU A 57 -5.85 -5.57 -21.23
CA GLU A 57 -6.47 -5.85 -22.52
C GLU A 57 -6.10 -4.83 -23.63
N MET A 58 -4.94 -4.18 -23.53
CA MET A 58 -4.52 -3.09 -24.43
C MET A 58 -3.99 -3.57 -25.80
N GLY A 59 -4.10 -4.85 -26.14
CA GLY A 59 -3.77 -5.42 -27.46
C GLY A 59 -2.30 -5.34 -27.90
N ASN A 60 -1.49 -4.44 -27.34
CA ASN A 60 -0.07 -4.26 -27.60
C ASN A 60 0.66 -3.70 -26.36
N VAL A 61 1.69 -4.40 -25.88
CA VAL A 61 2.57 -3.96 -24.79
C VAL A 61 3.15 -2.56 -25.04
N THR A 62 3.48 -2.24 -26.29
CA THR A 62 4.03 -0.93 -26.68
C THR A 62 3.04 0.21 -26.38
N GLU A 63 1.75 -0.03 -26.55
CA GLU A 63 0.73 0.97 -26.25
C GLU A 63 0.63 1.21 -24.74
N PHE A 64 0.62 0.14 -23.95
CA PHE A 64 0.66 0.21 -22.49
C PHE A 64 1.89 1.01 -22.00
N GLU A 65 3.09 0.63 -22.45
CA GLU A 65 4.34 1.31 -22.07
C GLU A 65 4.33 2.79 -22.45
N SER A 66 3.85 3.12 -23.64
CA SER A 66 3.73 4.51 -24.11
C SER A 66 2.80 5.36 -23.23
N ILE A 67 1.67 4.78 -22.79
CA ILE A 67 0.74 5.46 -21.88
C ILE A 67 1.40 5.70 -20.52
N ILE A 68 2.08 4.69 -19.96
CA ILE A 68 2.78 4.83 -18.67
C ILE A 68 3.90 5.88 -18.75
N ASP A 69 4.69 5.85 -19.82
CA ASP A 69 5.75 6.83 -20.07
C ASP A 69 5.20 8.26 -20.17
N GLN A 70 4.05 8.43 -20.83
CA GLN A 70 3.41 9.73 -20.96
C GLN A 70 2.87 10.22 -19.60
N LEU A 71 2.19 9.36 -18.84
CA LEU A 71 1.71 9.69 -17.50
C LEU A 71 2.86 10.07 -16.56
N LEU A 72 3.98 9.35 -16.62
CA LEU A 72 5.18 9.68 -15.84
C LEU A 72 5.75 11.06 -16.23
N LYS A 73 5.82 11.38 -17.53
CA LYS A 73 6.25 12.70 -18.01
C LYS A 73 5.33 13.81 -17.53
N ASP A 74 4.02 13.59 -17.55
CA ASP A 74 3.04 14.58 -17.13
C ASP A 74 3.13 14.88 -15.62
N ILE A 75 3.45 13.88 -14.80
CA ILE A 75 3.61 14.01 -13.34
C ILE A 75 4.99 14.57 -12.96
N MET A 76 6.02 14.36 -13.78
CA MET A 76 7.41 14.68 -13.45
C MET A 76 7.62 16.13 -12.98
N PRO A 77 7.05 17.18 -13.60
CA PRO A 77 7.24 18.55 -13.12
C PRO A 77 6.75 18.75 -11.68
N LEU A 78 5.63 18.12 -11.29
CA LEU A 78 5.14 18.18 -9.91
C LEU A 78 6.06 17.40 -8.97
N TYR A 79 6.48 16.20 -9.36
CA TYR A 79 7.37 15.36 -8.57
C TYR A 79 8.72 16.04 -8.32
N GLU A 80 9.32 16.67 -9.34
CA GLU A 80 10.61 17.37 -9.22
C GLU A 80 10.53 18.55 -8.23
N GLN A 81 9.44 19.35 -8.30
CA GLN A 81 9.23 20.45 -7.35
C GLN A 81 9.03 19.92 -5.91
N LEU A 82 8.22 18.87 -5.75
CA LEU A 82 8.02 18.21 -4.45
C LEU A 82 9.32 17.63 -3.91
N HIS A 83 10.08 16.91 -4.74
CA HIS A 83 11.37 16.33 -4.41
C HIS A 83 12.36 17.42 -3.98
N ALA A 84 12.51 18.49 -4.76
CA ALA A 84 13.41 19.59 -4.42
C ALA A 84 13.03 20.28 -3.10
N TYR A 85 11.73 20.50 -2.87
CA TYR A 85 11.23 21.07 -1.62
C TYR A 85 11.55 20.17 -0.42
N VAL A 86 11.19 18.89 -0.49
CA VAL A 86 11.45 17.91 0.57
C VAL A 86 12.95 17.76 0.83
N ARG A 87 13.76 17.67 -0.23
CA ARG A 87 15.23 17.60 -0.15
C ARG A 87 15.78 18.81 0.60
N GLY A 88 15.35 20.02 0.26
CA GLY A 88 15.79 21.25 0.91
C GLY A 88 15.51 21.24 2.42
N ARG A 89 14.33 20.79 2.83
CA ARG A 89 13.95 20.66 4.25
C ARG A 89 14.78 19.61 4.98
N LEU A 90 14.94 18.43 4.39
CA LEU A 90 15.73 17.33 4.99
C LEU A 90 17.22 17.66 5.06
N CYS A 91 17.74 18.47 4.14
CA CYS A 91 19.11 18.96 4.18
C CYS A 91 19.41 19.81 5.41
N SER A 92 18.48 20.71 5.78
CA SER A 92 18.61 21.48 7.02
C SER A 92 18.52 20.61 8.27
N GLN A 93 17.79 19.49 8.22
CA GLN A 93 17.66 18.57 9.35
C GLN A 93 18.88 17.64 9.50
N TYR A 94 19.44 17.17 8.40
CA TYR A 94 20.55 16.22 8.35
C TYR A 94 21.80 16.87 7.75
N GLU A 95 22.22 17.99 8.36
CA GLU A 95 23.36 18.78 7.87
C GLU A 95 24.61 17.92 7.65
N ASN A 96 25.22 18.08 6.48
CA ASN A 96 26.44 17.34 6.06
C ASN A 96 26.31 15.80 6.02
N ARG A 97 25.09 15.24 6.02
CA ARG A 97 24.86 13.79 5.93
C ARG A 97 24.65 13.28 4.51
N PHE A 98 24.28 14.16 3.57
CA PHE A 98 24.11 13.85 2.15
C PHE A 98 24.25 15.10 1.28
N ASP A 99 24.40 14.92 -0.04
CA ASP A 99 24.51 16.00 -1.00
C ASP A 99 23.13 16.65 -1.27
N CYS A 100 23.02 17.94 -0.96
CA CYS A 100 21.78 18.71 -1.10
C CYS A 100 21.40 19.04 -2.53
N ASP A 101 22.32 18.88 -3.48
CA ASP A 101 22.05 18.99 -4.91
C ASP A 101 21.82 17.60 -5.54
N GLY A 102 22.10 16.52 -4.80
CA GLY A 102 21.95 15.12 -5.21
C GLY A 102 20.62 14.46 -4.82
N PRO A 103 20.49 13.12 -4.96
CA PRO A 103 19.28 12.39 -4.58
C PRO A 103 19.11 12.30 -3.05
N ILE A 104 17.85 12.19 -2.60
CA ILE A 104 17.54 11.99 -1.18
C ILE A 104 17.89 10.53 -0.78
N PRO A 105 18.60 10.29 0.34
CA PRO A 105 18.81 8.95 0.85
C PRO A 105 17.48 8.21 1.16
N ALA A 106 17.31 6.99 0.63
CA ALA A 106 16.04 6.26 0.75
C ALA A 106 15.59 5.98 2.21
N HIS A 107 16.54 5.88 3.14
CA HIS A 107 16.26 5.50 4.53
C HIS A 107 15.71 6.65 5.39
N ILE A 108 15.67 7.90 4.90
CA ILE A 108 15.19 9.07 5.66
C ILE A 108 13.80 9.55 5.23
N LEU A 109 13.07 8.78 4.43
CA LEU A 109 11.77 9.17 3.87
C LEU A 109 10.56 8.57 4.60
N GLY A 110 10.74 8.15 5.86
CA GLY A 110 9.65 7.68 6.74
C GLY A 110 9.16 6.25 6.47
N ASN A 111 9.38 5.71 5.27
CA ASN A 111 9.03 4.35 4.87
C ASN A 111 10.29 3.49 4.57
N MET A 112 10.23 2.17 4.78
CA MET A 112 11.35 1.25 4.52
C MET A 112 11.85 1.28 3.06
N TRP A 113 10.94 1.53 2.12
CA TRP A 113 11.19 1.53 0.68
C TRP A 113 11.05 2.91 0.05
N ALA A 114 10.87 3.97 0.86
CA ALA A 114 10.61 5.33 0.38
C ALA A 114 9.42 5.46 -0.60
N GLN A 115 8.49 4.50 -0.62
CA GLN A 115 7.36 4.48 -1.56
C GLN A 115 6.28 5.53 -1.24
N THR A 116 6.22 6.01 0.01
CA THR A 116 5.42 7.16 0.43
C THR A 116 6.18 7.97 1.47
N TRP A 117 5.98 9.29 1.48
CA TRP A 117 6.74 10.22 2.35
C TRP A 117 5.87 10.89 3.43
N HIS A 118 4.61 10.45 3.58
CA HIS A 118 3.64 11.06 4.50
C HIS A 118 4.11 11.05 5.97
N ASP A 119 4.86 10.01 6.38
CA ASP A 119 5.48 9.90 7.72
C ASP A 119 6.57 10.97 7.98
N ARG A 120 6.91 11.81 6.99
CA ARG A 120 7.82 12.97 7.11
C ARG A 120 7.09 14.31 7.08
N LEU A 121 5.76 14.32 7.05
CA LEU A 121 4.96 15.55 6.91
C LEU A 121 5.32 16.62 7.95
N ASP A 122 5.55 16.22 9.21
CA ASP A 122 5.96 17.14 10.29
C ASP A 122 7.33 17.80 10.03
N ASP A 123 8.24 17.11 9.33
CA ASP A 123 9.58 17.62 9.01
C ASP A 123 9.53 18.64 7.86
N VAL A 124 8.52 18.51 6.99
CA VAL A 124 8.41 19.27 5.73
C VAL A 124 7.17 20.18 5.69
N ILE A 125 6.51 20.44 6.82
CA ILE A 125 5.30 21.26 6.85
C ILE A 125 5.61 22.71 6.39
N PRO A 126 4.90 23.24 5.36
CA PRO A 126 5.18 24.60 4.87
C PRO A 126 4.85 25.71 5.86
N TYR A 127 3.81 25.52 6.66
CA TYR A 127 3.30 26.49 7.62
C TYR A 127 3.23 25.86 9.03
N PRO A 128 4.31 25.90 9.82
CA PRO A 128 4.36 25.26 11.14
C PRO A 128 3.30 25.76 12.13
N ASP A 129 2.88 27.02 11.99
CA ASP A 129 1.89 27.65 12.87
C ASP A 129 0.43 27.24 12.55
N ALA A 130 0.22 26.47 11.47
CA ALA A 130 -1.08 25.96 11.05
C ALA A 130 -1.06 24.42 10.98
N PRO A 131 -0.98 23.72 12.13
CA PRO A 131 -0.81 22.27 12.15
C PRO A 131 -2.05 21.54 11.63
N LEU A 132 -1.82 20.43 10.94
CA LEU A 132 -2.87 19.50 10.53
C LEU A 132 -3.43 18.74 11.74
N ILE A 133 -4.64 18.20 11.59
CA ILE A 133 -5.24 17.34 12.61
C ILE A 133 -4.42 16.06 12.74
N ASN A 134 -3.88 15.80 13.92
CA ASN A 134 -3.21 14.54 14.22
C ASN A 134 -4.26 13.46 14.56
N ILE A 135 -4.62 12.66 13.57
CA ILE A 135 -5.64 11.60 13.69
C ILE A 135 -5.24 10.58 14.76
N THR A 136 -3.98 10.15 14.81
CA THR A 136 -3.47 9.21 15.82
C THR A 136 -3.74 9.71 17.23
N LYS A 137 -3.41 10.98 17.52
CA LYS A 137 -3.65 11.62 18.81
C LYS A 137 -5.14 11.63 19.15
N VAL A 138 -6.00 12.02 18.20
CA VAL A 138 -7.45 12.05 18.39
C VAL A 138 -8.01 10.66 18.71
N LEU A 139 -7.56 9.63 17.98
CA LEU A 139 -7.99 8.24 18.22
C LEU A 139 -7.59 7.75 19.62
N ILE A 140 -6.37 8.06 20.06
CA ILE A 140 -5.88 7.69 21.40
C ILE A 140 -6.65 8.44 22.50
N GLU A 141 -6.82 9.76 22.36
CA GLU A 141 -7.54 10.59 23.34
C GLU A 141 -9.00 10.16 23.50
N LYS A 142 -9.65 9.82 22.38
CA LYS A 142 -11.02 9.27 22.37
C LYS A 142 -11.10 7.80 22.77
N LYS A 143 -9.96 7.15 23.05
CA LYS A 143 -9.86 5.72 23.42
C LYS A 143 -10.55 4.80 22.41
N PHE A 144 -10.33 5.06 21.11
CA PHE A 144 -10.89 4.25 20.05
C PHE A 144 -10.42 2.79 20.17
N SER A 145 -11.36 1.86 20.10
CA SER A 145 -11.06 0.44 19.95
C SER A 145 -10.91 0.08 18.46
N ILE A 146 -10.22 -1.04 18.20
CA ILE A 146 -10.12 -1.59 16.84
C ILE A 146 -11.51 -1.84 16.26
N HIS A 147 -12.43 -2.42 17.04
CA HIS A 147 -13.80 -2.67 16.56
C HIS A 147 -14.51 -1.39 16.14
N GLN A 148 -14.39 -0.31 16.93
CA GLN A 148 -14.96 0.99 16.59
C GLN A 148 -14.39 1.56 15.28
N LEU A 149 -13.11 1.32 14.99
CA LEU A 149 -12.48 1.75 13.73
C LEU A 149 -13.16 1.12 12.51
N TYR A 150 -13.41 -0.20 12.55
CA TYR A 150 -14.10 -0.89 11.47
C TYR A 150 -15.58 -0.52 11.38
N THR A 151 -16.29 -0.38 12.51
CA THR A 151 -17.71 0.03 12.47
C THR A 151 -17.89 1.44 11.92
N MET A 152 -16.88 2.31 12.11
CA MET A 152 -16.85 3.64 11.52
C MET A 152 -16.60 3.57 10.01
N GLY A 153 -15.74 2.66 9.54
CA GLY A 153 -15.59 2.34 8.12
C GLY A 153 -16.89 1.85 7.49
N GLU A 154 -17.58 0.89 8.12
CA GLU A 154 -18.89 0.41 7.67
C GLU A 154 -19.94 1.55 7.65
N SER A 155 -19.94 2.42 8.67
CA SER A 155 -20.83 3.58 8.72
C SER A 155 -20.57 4.55 7.56
N PHE A 156 -19.32 4.73 7.15
CA PHE A 156 -18.98 5.54 5.98
C PHE A 156 -19.56 4.92 4.69
N PHE A 157 -19.28 3.64 4.41
CA PHE A 157 -19.75 2.99 3.18
C PHE A 157 -21.28 2.93 3.12
N THR A 158 -21.93 2.55 4.22
CA THR A 158 -23.40 2.56 4.29
C THR A 158 -24.00 3.96 4.16
N SER A 159 -23.32 5.02 4.65
CA SER A 159 -23.81 6.40 4.49
C SER A 159 -23.86 6.90 3.05
N ILE A 160 -23.03 6.31 2.17
CA ILE A 160 -23.03 6.61 0.73
C ILE A 160 -23.83 5.56 -0.08
N GLY A 161 -24.64 4.75 0.60
CA GLY A 161 -25.56 3.80 -0.03
C GLY A 161 -24.92 2.48 -0.46
N LEU A 162 -23.70 2.18 0.01
CA LEU A 162 -23.06 0.88 -0.18
C LEU A 162 -23.50 -0.12 0.89
N TYR A 163 -22.86 -1.29 0.93
CA TYR A 163 -23.39 -2.42 1.68
C TYR A 163 -22.94 -2.39 3.16
N PRO A 164 -23.73 -2.94 4.09
CA PRO A 164 -23.20 -3.29 5.40
C PRO A 164 -22.27 -4.51 5.27
N MET A 165 -21.28 -4.62 6.16
CA MET A 165 -20.43 -5.81 6.24
C MET A 165 -21.23 -7.03 6.68
N THR A 166 -20.87 -8.21 6.15
CA THR A 166 -21.62 -9.43 6.46
C THR A 166 -21.37 -9.91 7.90
N PRO A 167 -22.30 -10.69 8.51
CA PRO A 167 -22.03 -11.31 9.81
C PRO A 167 -20.78 -12.19 9.82
N LYS A 168 -20.44 -12.80 8.67
CA LYS A 168 -19.22 -13.60 8.51
C LYS A 168 -17.97 -12.74 8.52
N PHE A 169 -17.99 -11.56 7.91
CA PHE A 169 -16.89 -10.60 7.98
C PHE A 169 -16.51 -10.32 9.44
N TRP A 170 -17.49 -9.99 10.28
CA TRP A 170 -17.25 -9.67 11.69
C TRP A 170 -16.76 -10.86 12.53
N THR A 171 -17.27 -12.06 12.24
CA THR A 171 -16.97 -13.25 13.04
C THR A 171 -15.72 -14.00 12.58
N ARG A 172 -15.28 -13.83 11.33
CA ARG A 172 -14.20 -14.62 10.71
C ARG A 172 -12.97 -13.82 10.31
N SER A 173 -13.04 -12.49 10.28
CA SER A 173 -11.88 -11.64 9.98
C SER A 173 -10.88 -11.61 11.13
N MET A 174 -9.62 -11.33 10.80
CA MET A 174 -8.56 -11.08 11.76
C MET A 174 -8.28 -9.58 11.79
N PHE A 175 -8.90 -8.87 12.73
CA PHE A 175 -8.74 -7.41 12.90
C PHE A 175 -7.53 -7.00 13.75
N LYS A 176 -6.89 -7.95 14.44
CA LYS A 176 -5.74 -7.70 15.31
C LYS A 176 -4.79 -8.88 15.26
N LYS A 177 -3.50 -8.64 15.53
CA LYS A 177 -2.52 -9.73 15.61
C LYS A 177 -2.93 -10.70 16.76
N PRO A 178 -3.05 -12.01 16.48
CA PRO A 178 -3.25 -13.01 17.53
C PRO A 178 -2.02 -13.08 18.46
N ILE A 179 -2.25 -13.46 19.71
CA ILE A 179 -1.18 -13.59 20.72
C ILE A 179 -0.59 -15.01 20.71
N ASP A 180 -1.40 -15.99 20.29
CA ASP A 180 -1.13 -17.43 20.34
C ASP A 180 -0.34 -17.97 19.13
N ARG A 181 -0.13 -17.17 18.08
CA ARG A 181 0.53 -17.63 16.85
C ARG A 181 1.14 -16.49 16.04
N ASP A 182 2.08 -16.86 15.17
CA ASP A 182 2.61 -15.97 14.15
C ASP A 182 1.70 -15.87 12.93
N THR A 183 1.68 -14.68 12.33
CA THR A 183 0.83 -14.36 11.18
C THR A 183 1.52 -13.34 10.26
N VAL A 184 1.28 -13.45 8.96
CA VAL A 184 1.64 -12.39 8.00
C VAL A 184 0.74 -11.18 8.22
N CYS A 185 1.31 -10.08 8.69
CA CYS A 185 0.60 -8.87 9.09
C CYS A 185 0.36 -7.86 7.97
N HIS A 186 0.82 -8.13 6.74
CA HIS A 186 0.46 -7.31 5.58
C HIS A 186 -1.07 -7.31 5.44
N ALA A 187 -1.64 -6.11 5.32
CA ALA A 187 -3.07 -5.92 5.18
C ALA A 187 -3.54 -6.59 3.88
N SER A 188 -4.71 -7.21 3.95
CA SER A 188 -5.29 -7.92 2.81
C SER A 188 -6.77 -8.20 3.05
N ALA A 189 -7.55 -8.00 2.01
CA ALA A 189 -8.95 -8.37 1.89
C ALA A 189 -9.06 -9.68 1.09
N PHE A 190 -10.11 -10.46 1.39
CA PHE A 190 -10.35 -11.77 0.78
C PHE A 190 -11.82 -11.91 0.44
N ASP A 191 -12.11 -12.22 -0.83
CA ASP A 191 -13.32 -12.93 -1.23
C ASP A 191 -13.04 -14.43 -1.09
N MET A 192 -13.77 -15.12 -0.20
CA MET A 192 -13.62 -16.57 -0.02
C MET A 192 -14.43 -17.37 -1.06
N GLU A 193 -15.09 -16.68 -2.00
CA GLU A 193 -15.80 -17.24 -3.14
C GLU A 193 -16.99 -18.16 -2.79
N TYR A 194 -17.36 -18.19 -1.50
CA TYR A 194 -18.32 -19.14 -0.95
C TYR A 194 -19.30 -18.41 -0.03
N HIS A 195 -20.60 -18.44 -0.39
CA HIS A 195 -21.72 -17.88 0.39
C HIS A 195 -21.31 -16.64 1.20
N ASP A 196 -21.28 -15.46 0.58
CA ASP A 196 -21.18 -14.16 1.28
C ASP A 196 -20.04 -14.03 2.33
N ASP A 197 -18.97 -14.83 2.19
CA ASP A 197 -17.87 -14.88 3.13
C ASP A 197 -16.70 -14.02 2.64
N TYR A 198 -16.69 -12.77 3.09
CA TYR A 198 -15.63 -11.81 2.82
C TYR A 198 -14.90 -11.50 4.12
N ARG A 199 -13.58 -11.38 4.07
CA ARG A 199 -12.75 -11.26 5.28
C ARG A 199 -11.61 -10.30 5.07
N VAL A 200 -11.16 -9.70 6.16
CA VAL A 200 -9.89 -8.97 6.21
C VAL A 200 -8.91 -9.66 7.16
N LYS A 201 -7.63 -9.55 6.85
CA LYS A 201 -6.53 -10.03 7.69
C LYS A 201 -5.53 -8.89 7.89
N ILE A 202 -5.65 -8.20 9.02
CA ILE A 202 -4.86 -7.00 9.34
C ILE A 202 -4.41 -7.05 10.80
N CYS A 203 -3.14 -6.74 11.05
CA CYS A 203 -2.62 -6.56 12.40
C CYS A 203 -2.84 -5.11 12.88
N THR A 204 -4.09 -4.66 12.91
CA THR A 204 -4.47 -3.25 13.12
C THR A 204 -3.94 -2.69 14.42
N LYS A 205 -3.37 -1.48 14.35
CA LYS A 205 -2.99 -0.66 15.50
C LYS A 205 -3.80 0.63 15.50
N ILE A 206 -3.88 1.29 16.65
CA ILE A 206 -4.57 2.59 16.75
C ILE A 206 -3.62 3.70 16.34
N ASN A 207 -3.63 4.04 15.05
CA ASN A 207 -2.97 5.20 14.46
C ASN A 207 -3.64 5.58 13.13
N ASP A 208 -3.22 6.68 12.55
CA ASP A 208 -3.63 7.23 11.26
C ASP A 208 -3.37 6.28 10.08
N ASN A 209 -2.20 5.65 9.98
CA ASN A 209 -1.90 4.71 8.91
C ASN A 209 -2.95 3.58 8.85
N TYR A 210 -3.23 2.93 9.98
CA TYR A 210 -4.26 1.90 10.05
C TYR A 210 -5.69 2.45 9.98
N PHE A 211 -5.92 3.72 10.33
CA PHE A 211 -7.18 4.37 10.05
C PHE A 211 -7.44 4.36 8.54
N TYR A 212 -6.49 4.79 7.71
CA TYR A 212 -6.67 4.75 6.25
C TYR A 212 -6.68 3.32 5.70
N THR A 213 -5.80 2.44 6.18
CA THR A 213 -5.74 1.04 5.73
C THR A 213 -7.06 0.31 5.96
N VAL A 214 -7.75 0.54 7.08
CA VAL A 214 -9.06 -0.10 7.32
C VAL A 214 -10.08 0.29 6.25
N TYR A 215 -10.10 1.56 5.83
CA TYR A 215 -11.03 2.00 4.78
C TYR A 215 -10.66 1.42 3.42
N HIS A 216 -9.38 1.43 3.05
CA HIS A 216 -8.88 0.82 1.82
C HIS A 216 -9.28 -0.67 1.73
N GLU A 217 -9.01 -1.44 2.79
CA GLU A 217 -9.29 -2.87 2.79
C GLU A 217 -10.79 -3.18 2.83
N MET A 218 -11.60 -2.32 3.45
CA MET A 218 -13.06 -2.42 3.37
C MET A 218 -13.60 -2.00 2.00
N GLY A 219 -12.91 -1.12 1.27
CA GLY A 219 -13.21 -0.79 -0.13
C GLY A 219 -13.11 -2.02 -1.04
N HIS A 220 -12.07 -2.83 -0.86
CA HIS A 220 -11.98 -4.14 -1.53
C HIS A 220 -13.17 -5.04 -1.21
N ILE A 221 -13.59 -5.11 0.06
CA ILE A 221 -14.75 -5.93 0.48
C ILE A 221 -16.06 -5.42 -0.14
N GLU A 222 -16.26 -4.09 -0.20
CA GLU A 222 -17.39 -3.50 -0.91
C GLU A 222 -17.40 -3.89 -2.39
N TYR A 223 -16.23 -3.86 -3.03
CA TYR A 223 -16.13 -4.21 -4.44
C TYR A 223 -16.42 -5.70 -4.68
N TYR A 224 -15.90 -6.58 -3.81
CA TYR A 224 -16.23 -8.01 -3.78
C TYR A 224 -17.74 -8.25 -3.65
N MET A 225 -18.38 -7.58 -2.69
CA MET A 225 -19.83 -7.66 -2.49
C MET A 225 -20.62 -7.13 -3.69
N ALA A 226 -20.12 -6.11 -4.40
CA ALA A 226 -20.79 -5.52 -5.54
C ALA A 226 -20.86 -6.46 -6.74
N TYR A 227 -19.72 -7.01 -7.17
CA TYR A 227 -19.69 -7.88 -8.35
C TYR A 227 -20.22 -9.28 -8.05
N SER A 228 -20.04 -9.81 -6.83
CA SER A 228 -20.41 -11.20 -6.52
C SER A 228 -21.91 -11.47 -6.60
N LYS A 229 -22.72 -10.41 -6.40
CA LYS A 229 -24.18 -10.44 -6.53
C LYS A 229 -24.67 -10.52 -7.97
N LYS A 230 -23.87 -10.06 -8.95
CA LYS A 230 -24.32 -9.84 -10.34
C LYS A 230 -23.52 -10.63 -11.37
N GLN A 231 -22.27 -10.97 -11.07
CA GLN A 231 -21.36 -11.57 -12.02
C GLN A 231 -21.25 -13.09 -11.84
N PRO A 232 -21.16 -13.86 -12.94
CA PRO A 232 -20.69 -15.23 -12.93
C PRO A 232 -19.30 -15.32 -12.29
N PHE A 233 -19.00 -16.48 -11.70
CA PHE A 233 -17.77 -16.71 -10.95
C PHE A 233 -16.49 -16.22 -11.67
N VAL A 234 -16.35 -16.53 -12.96
CA VAL A 234 -15.17 -16.18 -13.77
C VAL A 234 -15.00 -14.67 -14.03
N TYR A 235 -16.02 -13.86 -13.79
CA TYR A 235 -16.00 -12.40 -13.96
C TYR A 235 -16.06 -11.64 -12.63
N ARG A 236 -15.72 -12.32 -11.52
CA ARG A 236 -15.67 -11.75 -10.17
C ARG A 236 -14.29 -11.18 -9.87
N SER A 237 -13.92 -10.14 -10.62
CA SER A 237 -12.70 -9.37 -10.43
C SER A 237 -12.96 -7.90 -10.77
N GLY A 238 -11.97 -7.05 -10.53
CA GLY A 238 -11.94 -5.69 -11.08
C GLY A 238 -11.88 -5.72 -12.61
N ALA A 239 -12.17 -4.58 -13.24
CA ALA A 239 -12.07 -4.47 -14.71
C ALA A 239 -10.64 -4.70 -15.21
N ASN A 240 -9.65 -4.31 -14.41
CA ASN A 240 -8.25 -4.72 -14.47
C ASN A 240 -7.67 -4.59 -13.04
N SER A 241 -6.43 -4.99 -12.85
CA SER A 241 -5.67 -4.94 -11.59
C SER A 241 -5.62 -3.55 -10.96
N GLY A 242 -5.67 -2.48 -11.75
CA GLY A 242 -5.67 -1.10 -11.25
C GLY A 242 -6.97 -0.67 -10.57
N PHE A 243 -8.12 -1.26 -10.93
CA PHE A 243 -9.42 -0.85 -10.38
C PHE A 243 -9.60 -1.22 -8.92
N HIS A 244 -9.09 -2.38 -8.50
CA HIS A 244 -9.20 -2.81 -7.10
C HIS A 244 -8.49 -1.84 -6.17
N GLU A 245 -7.27 -1.44 -6.53
CA GLU A 245 -6.45 -0.56 -5.70
C GLU A 245 -6.88 0.92 -5.76
N ALA A 246 -7.65 1.31 -6.79
CA ALA A 246 -8.13 2.68 -6.97
C ALA A 246 -9.41 3.01 -6.18
N ILE A 247 -10.19 2.00 -5.80
CA ILE A 247 -11.44 2.15 -5.01
C ILE A 247 -11.11 2.19 -3.52
#